data_AF-A0AAI9N5I9-F1
#
_entry.id   AF-A0AAI9N5I9-F1
#
_cell.length_a   1.000
_cell.length_b   1.000
_cell.length_c   1.000
_cell.angle_alpha   90.00
_cell.angle_beta   90.00
_cell.angle_gamma   90.00
#
_symmetry.space_group_name_H-M   'P 1'
#
loop_
_entity.id
_entity.type
_entity.pdbx_description
1 polymer ?
#
loop_
_entity_poly.entity_id
_entity_poly.type
_entity_poly.pdbx_seq_one_letter_code
_entity_poly.pdbx_strand_id
1 'polypeptide(L)'
;MAHADEPTLSILEPKSGQTVTSPFRVRLAAHSMTTRPAGKLVEGTGHHHILINHSPIGKGETIPHDDTHLHLDQGQSETMLTLPPGKYKLTAQFADGEDHSYGHMMAHGINITVKAP
;
A
#
# COMPACT_ATOMS: atom_id res chain seq x y z
N MET A 1 -5.04 1.04 31.62
CA MET A 1 -4.33 0.23 30.61
C MET A 1 -4.37 1.03 29.33
N ALA A 2 -3.22 1.39 28.78
CA ALA A 2 -3.19 2.13 27.52
C ALA A 2 -3.66 1.18 26.42
N HIS A 3 -4.77 1.48 25.77
CA HIS A 3 -5.08 0.90 24.48
C HIS A 3 -3.95 1.38 23.55
N ALA A 4 -2.96 0.53 23.29
CA ALA A 4 -2.05 0.79 22.19
C ALA A 4 -2.92 0.85 20.93
N ASP A 5 -2.89 1.97 20.22
CA ASP A 5 -3.67 2.14 18.99
C ASP A 5 -3.38 0.96 18.06
N GLU A 6 -4.43 0.32 17.55
CA GLU A 6 -4.27 -0.83 16.66
C GLU A 6 -3.47 -0.43 15.41
N PRO A 7 -2.54 -1.28 14.93
CA PRO A 7 -1.83 -1.05 13.69
C PRO A 7 -2.81 -0.88 12.53
N THR A 8 -2.64 0.21 11.77
CA THR A 8 -3.46 0.49 10.59
C THR A 8 -2.61 1.02 9.46
N LEU A 9 -3.12 0.88 8.23
CA LEU A 9 -2.56 1.48 7.04
C LEU A 9 -3.61 2.37 6.37
N SER A 10 -3.19 3.49 5.77
CA SER A 10 -4.09 4.34 5.01
C SER A 10 -3.51 4.88 3.73
N ILE A 11 -4.33 4.89 2.67
CA ILE A 11 -4.07 5.71 1.48
C ILE A 11 -4.59 7.11 1.77
N LEU A 12 -3.67 8.06 1.91
CA LEU A 12 -3.96 9.46 2.19
C LEU A 12 -4.28 10.25 0.93
N GLU A 13 -3.67 9.86 -0.19
CA GLU A 13 -3.88 10.42 -1.53
C GLU A 13 -3.65 9.31 -2.57
N PRO A 14 -4.47 9.23 -3.63
CA PRO A 14 -5.73 9.95 -3.83
C PRO A 14 -6.81 9.53 -2.83
N LYS A 15 -7.92 10.28 -2.75
CA LYS A 15 -9.08 9.88 -1.97
C LYS A 15 -9.92 8.86 -2.75
N SER A 16 -10.63 7.98 -2.03
CA SER A 16 -11.58 7.06 -2.66
C SER A 16 -12.66 7.84 -3.43
N GLY A 17 -12.97 7.37 -4.63
CA GLY A 17 -13.86 8.01 -5.60
C GLY A 17 -13.21 9.12 -6.44
N GLN A 18 -11.97 9.52 -6.15
CA GLN A 18 -11.33 10.63 -6.86
C GLN A 18 -11.03 10.28 -8.33
N THR A 19 -11.23 11.27 -9.20
CA THR A 19 -10.74 11.23 -10.59
C THR A 19 -9.38 11.92 -10.65
N VAL A 20 -8.39 11.27 -11.25
CA VAL A 20 -6.99 11.72 -11.33
C VAL A 20 -6.49 11.71 -12.78
N THR A 21 -5.46 12.50 -13.07
CA THR A 21 -4.71 12.46 -14.33
C THR A 21 -3.40 11.69 -14.12
N SER A 22 -2.99 10.87 -15.08
CA SER A 22 -1.71 10.17 -15.00
C SER A 22 -0.52 11.07 -15.43
N PRO A 23 0.65 11.01 -14.76
CA PRO A 23 0.92 10.29 -13.51
C PRO A 23 0.31 11.02 -12.31
N PHE A 24 -0.10 10.26 -11.29
CA PHE A 24 -0.65 10.81 -10.05
C PHE A 24 0.11 10.31 -8.83
N ARG A 25 0.11 11.11 -7.77
CA ARG A 25 0.74 10.76 -6.50
C ARG A 25 -0.12 9.77 -5.73
N VAL A 26 0.51 8.75 -5.16
CA VAL A 26 -0.06 7.92 -4.11
C VAL A 26 0.73 8.16 -2.82
N ARG A 27 0.04 8.48 -1.73
CA ARG A 27 0.65 8.74 -0.41
C ARG A 27 0.03 7.84 0.64
N LEU A 28 0.87 7.20 1.43
CA LEU A 28 0.54 6.16 2.38
C LEU A 28 0.95 6.58 3.80
N ALA A 29 0.26 6.06 4.80
CA ALA A 29 0.65 6.19 6.19
C ALA A 29 0.32 4.92 6.97
N ALA A 30 1.34 4.35 7.61
CA ALA A 30 1.19 3.31 8.61
C ALA A 30 1.15 3.95 10.00
N HIS A 31 0.23 3.49 10.85
CA HIS A 31 0.13 3.87 12.27
C HIS A 31 0.51 2.68 13.15
N SER A 32 1.13 2.96 14.30
CA SER A 32 1.65 1.94 15.23
C SER A 32 2.62 0.92 14.61
N MET A 33 3.20 1.23 13.45
CA MET A 33 4.22 0.45 12.75
C MET A 33 5.30 1.39 12.20
N THR A 34 6.55 0.94 12.15
CA THR A 34 7.67 1.73 11.62
C THR A 34 8.01 1.32 10.19
N THR A 35 7.97 2.26 9.25
CA THR A 35 8.41 1.99 7.87
C THR A 35 9.94 1.84 7.80
N ARG A 36 10.42 0.79 7.14
CA ARG A 36 11.84 0.47 6.90
C ARG A 36 12.01 -0.12 5.50
N PRO A 37 13.23 -0.12 4.94
CA PRO A 37 13.50 -0.87 3.72
C PRO A 37 13.26 -2.38 3.88
N ALA A 38 12.94 -3.03 2.76
CA ALA A 38 12.87 -4.48 2.65
C ALA A 38 14.24 -5.15 2.98
N GLY A 39 14.19 -6.45 3.24
CA GLY A 39 15.31 -7.34 3.53
C GLY A 39 15.26 -7.93 4.95
N LYS A 40 15.56 -7.13 5.97
CA LYS A 40 15.71 -7.65 7.34
C LYS A 40 14.37 -7.71 8.07
N LEU A 41 14.01 -8.89 8.59
CA LEU A 41 12.93 -9.04 9.57
C LEU A 41 13.27 -8.30 10.88
N VAL A 42 12.46 -7.30 11.19
CA VAL A 42 12.51 -6.54 12.45
C VAL A 42 11.08 -6.36 12.96
N GLU A 43 10.83 -6.76 14.20
CA GLU A 43 9.51 -6.67 14.83
C GLU A 43 8.96 -5.23 14.84
N GLY A 44 7.67 -5.07 14.54
CA GLY A 44 7.01 -3.77 14.50
C GLY A 44 7.41 -2.89 13.30
N THR A 45 8.02 -3.47 12.27
CA THR A 45 8.50 -2.74 11.09
C THR A 45 8.08 -3.39 9.79
N GLY A 46 8.21 -2.68 8.69
CA GLY A 46 7.92 -3.21 7.36
C GLY A 46 7.95 -2.13 6.29
N HIS A 47 7.45 -2.44 5.10
CA HIS A 47 7.33 -1.49 3.99
C HIS A 47 5.99 -1.58 3.29
N HIS A 48 5.76 -0.59 2.44
CA HIS A 48 4.49 -0.41 1.75
C HIS A 48 4.49 -1.11 0.39
N HIS A 49 3.31 -1.57 -0.01
CA HIS A 49 3.00 -2.07 -1.33
C HIS A 49 1.73 -1.40 -1.85
N ILE A 50 1.61 -1.29 -3.16
CA ILE A 50 0.37 -0.88 -3.83
C ILE A 50 -0.02 -1.99 -4.81
N LEU A 51 -1.17 -2.60 -4.55
CA LEU A 51 -1.75 -3.63 -5.39
C LEU A 51 -2.81 -3.02 -6.29
N ILE A 52 -2.67 -3.22 -7.58
CA ILE A 52 -3.53 -2.65 -8.62
C ILE A 52 -4.58 -3.70 -9.01
N ASN A 53 -5.84 -3.39 -8.76
CA ASN A 53 -7.01 -4.23 -9.03
C ASN A 53 -7.08 -5.53 -8.21
N HIS A 54 -6.37 -5.60 -7.08
CA HIS A 54 -6.41 -6.75 -6.17
C HIS A 54 -7.04 -6.42 -4.82
N SER A 55 -7.45 -7.47 -4.11
CA SER A 55 -7.83 -7.42 -2.69
C SER A 55 -6.60 -7.56 -1.79
N PRO A 56 -6.70 -7.23 -0.48
CA PRO A 56 -5.62 -7.47 0.46
C PRO A 56 -5.16 -8.92 0.46
N ILE A 57 -3.86 -9.12 0.69
CA ILE A 57 -3.22 -10.43 0.77
C ILE A 57 -3.27 -10.93 2.22
N GLY A 58 -3.48 -12.24 2.41
CA GLY A 58 -3.62 -12.85 3.73
C GLY A 58 -2.38 -12.69 4.59
N LYS A 59 -2.55 -12.70 5.92
CA LYS A 59 -1.42 -12.55 6.84
C LYS A 59 -0.41 -13.69 6.66
N GLY A 60 0.86 -13.35 6.48
CA GLY A 60 1.96 -14.29 6.28
C GLY A 60 2.11 -14.79 4.83
N GLU A 61 1.22 -14.40 3.92
CA GLU A 61 1.37 -14.68 2.49
C GLU A 61 2.30 -13.65 1.85
N THR A 62 3.14 -14.11 0.92
CA THR A 62 4.09 -13.28 0.18
C THR A 62 3.36 -12.38 -0.83
N ILE A 63 3.73 -11.10 -0.90
CA ILE A 63 3.30 -10.19 -1.96
C ILE A 63 3.99 -10.61 -3.28
N PRO A 64 3.23 -10.93 -4.36
CA PRO A 64 3.84 -11.26 -5.64
C PRO A 64 4.72 -10.13 -6.19
N HIS A 65 5.80 -10.49 -6.89
CA HIS A 65 6.56 -9.56 -7.73
C HIS A 65 6.07 -9.66 -9.17
N ASP A 66 5.13 -8.78 -9.54
CA ASP A 66 4.61 -8.64 -10.90
C ASP A 66 4.20 -7.18 -11.18
N ASP A 67 3.77 -6.90 -12.41
CA ASP A 67 3.42 -5.54 -12.87
C ASP A 67 2.21 -4.91 -12.15
N THR A 68 1.45 -5.70 -11.38
CA THR A 68 0.27 -5.24 -10.63
C THR A 68 0.52 -5.10 -9.13
N HIS A 69 1.72 -5.40 -8.66
CA HIS A 69 2.16 -5.26 -7.28
C HIS A 69 3.38 -4.34 -7.24
N LEU A 70 3.16 -3.06 -6.93
CA LEU A 70 4.24 -2.10 -6.80
C LEU A 70 4.87 -2.21 -5.40
N HIS A 71 6.16 -2.49 -5.38
CA HIS A 71 7.00 -2.62 -4.18
C HIS A 71 7.69 -1.30 -3.84
N LEU A 72 7.60 -0.86 -2.58
CA LEU A 72 8.26 0.35 -2.07
C LEU A 72 9.39 -0.05 -1.11
N ASP A 73 10.37 -0.78 -1.67
CA ASP A 73 11.42 -1.50 -0.94
C ASP A 73 12.40 -0.63 -0.17
N GLN A 74 12.44 0.67 -0.42
CA GLN A 74 13.35 1.58 0.27
C GLN A 74 12.66 2.29 1.45
N GLY A 75 11.47 1.83 1.83
CA GLY A 75 10.67 2.43 2.89
C GLY A 75 9.98 3.72 2.47
N GLN A 76 9.66 3.87 1.17
CA GLN A 76 8.92 5.03 0.69
C GLN A 76 7.50 5.04 1.25
N SER A 77 6.99 6.22 1.60
CA SER A 77 5.59 6.46 1.96
C SER A 77 4.80 7.15 0.84
N GLU A 78 5.46 7.48 -0.26
CA GLU A 78 4.84 8.07 -1.43
C GLU A 78 5.51 7.64 -2.73
N THR A 79 4.75 7.63 -3.81
CA THR A 79 5.24 7.34 -5.16
C THR A 79 4.38 7.99 -6.22
N MET A 80 4.88 8.07 -7.45
CA MET A 80 4.11 8.45 -8.63
C MET A 80 3.65 7.19 -9.34
N LEU A 81 2.35 7.07 -9.58
CA LEU A 81 1.75 5.95 -10.28
C LEU A 81 1.30 6.36 -11.67
N THR A 82 1.73 5.60 -12.67
CA THR A 82 1.35 5.78 -14.07
C THR A 82 0.40 4.65 -14.46
N LEU A 83 -0.82 5.00 -14.85
CA LEU A 83 -1.85 4.04 -15.27
C LEU A 83 -2.56 4.60 -16.50
N PRO A 84 -2.96 3.75 -17.46
CA PRO A 84 -3.80 4.20 -18.56
C PRO A 84 -5.18 4.63 -18.05
N PRO A 85 -5.92 5.45 -18.82
CA PRO A 85 -7.28 5.85 -18.45
C PRO A 85 -8.18 4.64 -18.16
N GLY A 86 -8.94 4.69 -17.07
CA GLY A 86 -9.74 3.56 -16.61
C GLY A 86 -10.20 3.68 -15.16
N LYS A 87 -10.94 2.69 -14.68
CA LYS A 87 -11.33 2.57 -13.27
C LYS A 87 -10.42 1.55 -12.59
N TYR A 88 -9.95 1.87 -11.40
CA TYR A 88 -9.02 1.02 -10.65
C TYR A 88 -9.44 0.89 -9.20
N LYS A 89 -9.18 -0.30 -8.64
CA LYS A 89 -9.05 -0.47 -7.20
C LYS A 89 -7.57 -0.40 -6.85
N LEU A 90 -7.19 0.52 -5.98
CA LEU A 90 -5.85 0.54 -5.40
C LEU A 90 -5.96 0.01 -3.98
N THR A 91 -5.16 -1.00 -3.65
CA THR A 91 -5.05 -1.54 -2.29
C THR A 91 -3.64 -1.30 -1.79
N ALA A 92 -3.49 -0.50 -0.75
CA ALA A 92 -2.24 -0.44 -0.02
C ALA A 92 -2.13 -1.65 0.91
N GLN A 93 -0.95 -2.25 0.99
CA GLN A 93 -0.66 -3.39 1.87
C GLN A 93 0.68 -3.14 2.56
N PHE A 94 0.73 -3.33 3.88
CA PHE A 94 2.00 -3.35 4.62
C PHE A 94 2.47 -4.80 4.75
N ALA A 95 3.77 -5.01 4.58
CA ALA A 95 4.41 -6.32 4.72
C ALA A 95 5.70 -6.20 5.54
N ASP A 96 6.21 -7.32 6.05
CA ASP A 96 7.50 -7.38 6.74
C ASP A 96 8.67 -7.25 5.76
N GLY A 97 9.91 -7.33 6.28
CA GLY A 97 11.10 -7.20 5.45
C GLY A 97 11.27 -8.28 4.38
N GLU A 98 10.50 -9.36 4.39
CA GLU A 98 10.56 -10.44 3.39
C GLU A 98 9.30 -10.48 2.51
N ASP A 99 8.57 -9.37 2.45
CA ASP A 99 7.34 -9.22 1.68
C ASP A 99 6.19 -10.11 2.16
N HIS A 100 6.19 -10.56 3.42
CA HIS A 100 5.05 -11.25 3.99
C HIS A 100 4.02 -10.26 4.52
N SER A 101 2.81 -10.32 3.99
CA SER A 101 1.71 -9.43 4.35
C SER A 101 1.40 -9.48 5.85
N TYR A 102 1.16 -8.31 6.45
CA TYR A 102 0.60 -8.21 7.80
C TYR A 102 -0.92 -8.48 7.86
N GLY A 103 -1.54 -8.74 6.71
CA GLY A 103 -2.96 -9.09 6.58
C GLY A 103 -3.89 -7.87 6.46
N HIS A 104 -5.18 -8.13 6.60
CA HIS A 104 -6.26 -7.18 6.31
C HIS A 104 -6.27 -5.94 7.22
N MET A 105 -5.80 -6.04 8.48
CA MET A 105 -5.70 -4.90 9.39
C MET A 105 -4.67 -3.86 8.93
N MET A 106 -3.65 -4.33 8.19
CA MET A 106 -2.59 -3.51 7.63
C MET A 106 -2.77 -3.31 6.12
N ALA A 107 -4.02 -3.16 5.69
CA ALA A 107 -4.39 -2.88 4.31
C ALA A 107 -5.48 -1.81 4.21
N HIS A 108 -5.50 -1.06 3.11
CA HIS A 108 -6.56 -0.10 2.82
C HIS A 108 -6.80 -0.05 1.31
N GLY A 109 -8.03 -0.38 0.89
CA GLY A 109 -8.49 -0.28 -0.49
C GLY A 109 -9.29 0.99 -0.80
N ILE A 110 -9.00 1.64 -1.92
CA ILE A 110 -9.79 2.73 -2.49
C ILE A 110 -10.15 2.44 -3.95
N ASN A 111 -11.21 3.06 -4.45
CA ASN A 111 -11.53 3.05 -5.89
C ASN A 111 -11.20 4.42 -6.48
N ILE A 112 -10.64 4.48 -7.69
CA ILE A 112 -10.34 5.72 -8.40
C ILE A 112 -10.71 5.62 -9.88
N THR A 113 -10.77 6.78 -10.54
CA THR A 113 -10.84 6.86 -12.01
C THR A 113 -9.63 7.64 -12.53
N VAL A 114 -8.89 7.05 -13.48
CA VAL A 114 -7.85 7.75 -14.23
C VAL A 114 -8.49 8.26 -15.52
N LYS A 115 -8.45 9.57 -15.75
CA LYS A 115 -8.98 10.17 -16.99
C LYS A 115 -7.91 10.23 -18.08
N ALA A 116 -8.37 10.28 -19.33
CA ALA A 116 -7.51 10.68 -20.43
C ALA A 116 -6.97 12.10 -20.20
N PRO A 117 -5.75 12.41 -20.71
CA PRO A 117 -5.22 13.76 -20.71
C PRO A 117 -6.19 14.78 -21.30
#